data_AF-A0A1N7MED0-F1
#
_entry.id   AF-A0A1N7MED0-F1
#
_cell.length_a   1.000
_cell.length_b   1.000
_cell.length_c   1.000
_cell.angle_alpha   90.00
_cell.angle_beta   90.00
_cell.angle_gamma   90.00
#
_symmetry.space_group_name_H-M   'P 1'
#
loop_
_entity.id
_entity.type
_entity.pdbx_description
1 polymer ?
#
loop_
_entity_poly.entity_id
_entity_poly.type
_entity_poly.pdbx_seq_one_letter_code
_entity_poly.pdbx_strand_id
1 'polypeptide(L)'
;MTTAAFLRRMPLACTAAVVAGGVLLATLPAGAVDINPRQYGYSSDQFYKIGNMSQELSKLCRVGQFNQRRIGEYYTAFGGDSRNILGIAKKNYNLYDPTGKADEAKTYHFYNDGTSQCKVYVAP
;
A
#
# COMPACT_ATOMS: atom_id res chain seq x y z
N MET A 1 63.05 -7.60 -56.45
CA MET A 1 61.83 -8.34 -56.87
C MET A 1 61.84 -9.68 -56.16
N THR A 2 60.84 -9.91 -55.28
CA THR A 2 60.23 -11.20 -54.85
C THR A 2 61.17 -12.42 -54.68
N THR A 3 61.23 -13.14 -53.55
CA THR A 3 60.13 -13.90 -52.92
C THR A 3 60.65 -14.57 -51.61
N ALA A 4 59.74 -14.81 -50.64
CA ALA A 4 59.72 -15.93 -49.65
C ALA A 4 60.91 -16.08 -48.66
N ALA A 5 60.79 -16.55 -47.43
CA ALA A 5 59.72 -16.93 -46.50
C ALA A 5 60.43 -17.31 -45.17
N PHE A 6 59.62 -17.63 -44.16
CA PHE A 6 59.89 -18.59 -43.09
C PHE A 6 60.31 -18.06 -41.70
N LEU A 7 59.26 -18.00 -40.86
CA LEU A 7 59.14 -18.49 -39.48
C LEU A 7 60.27 -18.20 -38.48
N ARG A 8 59.86 -17.61 -37.34
CA ARG A 8 60.22 -18.14 -36.01
C ARG A 8 59.29 -17.62 -34.90
N ARG A 9 58.59 -18.59 -34.28
CA ARG A 9 58.43 -18.83 -32.82
C ARG A 9 57.65 -17.81 -31.94
N MET A 10 56.47 -18.27 -31.50
CA MET A 10 55.85 -18.11 -30.16
C MET A 10 56.88 -18.23 -29.00
N PRO A 11 56.65 -17.74 -27.76
CA PRO A 11 55.41 -17.83 -26.96
C PRO A 11 55.01 -16.52 -26.20
N LEU A 12 53.72 -16.27 -25.95
CA LEU A 12 52.94 -16.58 -24.73
C LEU A 12 53.40 -15.85 -23.45
N ALA A 13 52.41 -15.29 -22.72
CA ALA A 13 52.47 -14.49 -21.48
C ALA A 13 52.67 -12.98 -21.73
N CYS A 14 51.89 -12.04 -21.22
CA CYS A 14 50.98 -12.03 -20.06
C CYS A 14 49.68 -11.30 -20.44
N THR A 15 48.55 -11.95 -20.21
CA THR A 15 47.23 -11.32 -20.17
C THR A 15 47.16 -10.38 -18.97
N ALA A 16 47.40 -9.08 -19.19
CA ALA A 16 47.05 -8.02 -18.26
C ALA A 16 45.64 -7.51 -18.61
N ALA A 17 44.61 -8.22 -18.14
CA ALA A 17 43.25 -7.70 -18.18
C ALA A 17 43.06 -6.72 -17.01
N VAL A 18 43.39 -5.45 -17.24
CA VAL A 18 43.00 -4.34 -16.35
C VAL A 18 41.52 -4.06 -16.63
N VAL A 19 40.62 -4.73 -15.91
CA VAL A 19 39.21 -4.33 -15.85
C VAL A 19 39.09 -3.30 -14.73
N ALA A 20 39.41 -2.04 -15.05
CA ALA A 20 39.14 -0.93 -14.16
C ALA A 20 37.62 -0.74 -14.11
N GLY A 21 37.04 -1.15 -12.98
CA GLY A 21 35.61 -1.15 -12.72
C GLY A 21 34.98 0.23 -12.91
N GLY A 22 34.01 0.31 -13.82
CA GLY A 22 33.08 1.42 -13.88
C GLY A 22 32.22 1.41 -12.63
N VAL A 23 32.43 2.41 -11.77
CA VAL A 23 31.53 2.72 -10.65
C VAL A 23 30.21 3.20 -11.24
N LEU A 24 29.23 2.29 -11.37
CA LEU A 24 27.84 2.67 -11.59
C LEU A 24 27.33 3.36 -10.32
N LEU A 25 27.31 4.69 -10.33
CA LEU A 25 26.53 5.49 -9.39
C LEU A 25 25.05 5.19 -9.65
N ALA A 26 24.50 4.25 -8.87
CA ALA A 26 23.07 4.01 -8.80
C ALA A 26 22.39 5.28 -8.25
N THR A 27 21.77 6.04 -9.14
CA THR A 27 20.85 7.12 -8.78
C THR A 27 19.60 6.47 -8.16
N LEU A 28 19.58 6.35 -6.83
CA LEU A 28 18.36 6.00 -6.12
C LEU A 28 17.33 7.13 -6.40
N PRO A 29 16.12 6.82 -6.90
CA PRO A 29 15.09 7.82 -7.02
C PRO A 29 14.76 8.34 -5.61
N ALA A 30 15.03 9.63 -5.40
CA ALA A 30 14.66 10.34 -4.19
C ALA A 30 13.13 10.33 -4.06
N GLY A 31 12.65 9.68 -3.01
CA GLY A 31 11.32 9.87 -2.42
C GLY A 31 10.13 9.59 -3.32
N ALA A 32 9.51 8.41 -3.19
CA ALA A 32 8.10 8.27 -3.47
C ALA A 32 7.33 9.14 -2.45
N VAL A 33 7.10 10.41 -2.78
CA VAL A 33 6.22 11.29 -2.02
C VAL A 33 4.80 10.89 -2.37
N ASP A 34 4.19 10.07 -1.51
CA ASP A 34 2.77 9.78 -1.58
C ASP A 34 2.01 11.00 -1.03
N ILE A 35 1.78 11.98 -1.89
CA ILE A 35 0.82 13.08 -1.70
C ILE A 35 -0.59 12.50 -1.78
N ASN A 36 -0.95 11.61 -0.86
CA ASN A 36 -2.04 10.65 -1.01
C ASN A 36 -3.41 11.38 -1.04
N PRO A 37 -4.03 11.59 -2.23
CA PRO A 37 -5.29 12.33 -2.34
C PRO A 37 -6.49 11.51 -1.83
N ARG A 38 -6.25 10.26 -1.43
CA ARG A 38 -7.22 9.27 -0.95
C ARG A 38 -7.46 9.38 0.55
N GLN A 39 -6.60 10.12 1.26
CA GLN A 39 -6.74 10.36 2.68
C GLN A 39 -7.88 11.36 2.91
N TYR A 40 -8.99 10.87 3.46
CA TYR A 40 -10.13 11.72 3.80
C TYR A 40 -9.88 12.58 5.04
N GLY A 41 -8.99 12.11 5.93
CA GLY A 41 -8.61 12.89 7.12
C GLY A 41 -7.44 12.29 7.90
N TYR A 42 -6.93 13.09 8.82
CA TYR A 42 -5.94 12.69 9.81
C TYR A 42 -6.46 13.03 11.22
N SER A 43 -6.19 12.17 12.18
CA SER A 43 -6.41 12.46 13.60
C SER A 43 -5.22 11.99 14.42
N SER A 44 -4.81 12.77 15.42
CA SER A 44 -3.81 12.37 16.41
C SER A 44 -4.38 11.48 17.53
N ASP A 45 -5.70 11.33 17.59
CA ASP A 45 -6.39 10.48 18.57
C ASP A 45 -6.31 8.98 18.23
N GLN A 46 -6.77 8.15 19.17
CA GLN A 46 -6.97 6.73 18.94
C GLN A 46 -8.24 6.46 18.12
N PHE A 47 -8.18 5.52 17.19
CA PHE A 47 -9.25 5.28 16.20
C PHE A 47 -10.60 4.90 16.82
N TYR A 48 -10.62 4.25 17.98
CA TYR A 48 -11.87 3.88 18.65
C TYR A 48 -12.67 5.08 19.19
N LYS A 49 -12.10 6.30 19.18
CA LYS A 49 -12.81 7.53 19.56
C LYS A 49 -13.72 8.08 18.45
N ILE A 50 -13.57 7.62 17.19
CA ILE A 50 -14.35 8.18 16.07
C ILE A 50 -15.85 7.86 16.16
N GLY A 51 -16.19 6.78 16.87
CA GLY A 51 -17.55 6.31 16.98
C GLY A 51 -17.64 5.01 17.74
N ASN A 52 -18.86 4.50 17.91
CA ASN A 52 -19.10 3.28 18.66
C ASN A 52 -18.93 2.05 17.75
N MET A 53 -18.22 1.02 18.22
CA MET A 53 -18.13 -0.24 17.49
C MET A 53 -19.48 -0.94 17.47
N SER A 54 -20.03 -1.24 16.28
CA SER A 54 -21.24 -2.03 16.13
C SER A 54 -20.90 -3.51 16.02
N GLN A 55 -21.34 -4.32 16.99
CA GLN A 55 -21.14 -5.76 16.95
C GLN A 55 -21.88 -6.43 15.79
N GLU A 56 -23.10 -5.98 15.49
CA GLU A 56 -23.92 -6.49 14.38
C GLU A 56 -23.23 -6.23 13.05
N LEU A 57 -22.86 -4.98 12.77
CA LEU A 57 -22.22 -4.61 11.51
C LEU A 57 -20.83 -5.24 11.38
N SER A 58 -20.09 -5.40 12.48
CA SER A 58 -18.82 -6.11 12.47
C SER A 58 -18.98 -7.59 12.09
N LYS A 59 -20.05 -8.25 12.55
CA LYS A 59 -20.35 -9.63 12.13
C LYS A 59 -20.63 -9.70 10.63
N LEU A 60 -21.46 -8.78 10.12
CA LEU A 60 -21.77 -8.70 8.68
C LEU A 60 -20.53 -8.40 7.84
N CYS A 61 -19.66 -7.51 8.29
CA CYS A 61 -18.41 -7.19 7.59
C CYS A 61 -17.50 -8.40 7.44
N ARG A 62 -17.37 -9.23 8.49
CA ARG A 62 -16.53 -10.44 8.46
C ARG A 62 -17.02 -11.50 7.47
N VAL A 63 -18.31 -11.49 7.14
CA VAL A 63 -18.92 -12.38 6.14
C VAL A 63 -19.12 -11.70 4.79
N GLY A 64 -18.56 -10.50 4.59
CA GLY A 64 -18.64 -9.81 3.31
C GLY A 64 -20.00 -9.17 3.01
N GLN A 65 -20.85 -8.94 4.01
CA GLN A 65 -22.21 -8.40 3.85
C GLN A 65 -22.36 -6.94 4.33
N PHE A 66 -21.27 -6.31 4.76
CA PHE A 66 -21.24 -4.90 5.14
C PHE A 66 -19.80 -4.39 5.02
N ASN A 67 -19.41 -3.91 3.85
CA ASN A 67 -17.99 -3.64 3.51
C ASN A 67 -17.88 -2.40 2.62
N GLN A 68 -16.66 -1.90 2.42
CA GLN A 68 -16.42 -0.92 1.36
C GLN A 68 -16.61 -1.57 -0.02
N ARG A 69 -17.19 -0.83 -0.97
CA ARG A 69 -17.20 -1.26 -2.40
C ARG A 69 -15.78 -1.27 -2.98
N ARG A 70 -14.98 -0.29 -2.59
CA ARG A 70 -13.58 -0.10 -2.97
C ARG A 70 -12.77 0.09 -1.68
N ILE A 71 -12.16 -1.00 -1.23
CA ILE A 71 -11.42 -1.05 0.05
C ILE A 71 -10.24 -0.09 0.00
N GLY A 72 -10.17 0.82 0.97
CA GLY A 72 -9.04 1.75 1.13
C GLY A 72 -9.02 2.90 0.12
N GLU A 73 -10.06 3.06 -0.70
CA GLU A 73 -10.19 4.24 -1.58
C GLU A 73 -10.37 5.52 -0.77
N TYR A 74 -11.09 5.45 0.35
CA TYR A 74 -11.23 6.54 1.31
C TYR A 74 -10.87 6.02 2.70
N TYR A 75 -10.00 6.73 3.40
CA TYR A 75 -9.59 6.32 4.74
C TYR A 75 -9.26 7.50 5.66
N THR A 76 -9.34 7.26 6.95
CA THR A 76 -8.79 8.13 8.00
C THR A 76 -7.55 7.48 8.59
N ALA A 77 -6.44 8.24 8.63
CA ALA A 77 -5.25 7.82 9.35
C ALA A 77 -5.29 8.35 10.79
N PHE A 78 -4.97 7.49 11.74
CA PHE A 78 -4.91 7.79 13.17
C PHE A 78 -3.48 7.65 13.65
N GLY A 79 -2.95 8.70 14.27
CA GLY A 79 -1.56 8.85 14.68
C GLY A 79 -1.29 8.65 16.17
N GLY A 80 -2.25 8.14 16.97
CA GLY A 80 -2.02 7.81 18.38
C GLY A 80 -0.96 6.72 18.60
N ASP A 81 -0.99 6.03 19.75
CA ASP A 81 0.05 5.06 20.17
C ASP A 81 0.41 4.00 19.11
N SER A 82 -0.52 3.71 18.19
CA SER A 82 -0.25 2.96 16.97
C SER A 82 -0.87 3.65 15.77
N ARG A 83 -0.13 3.71 14.65
CA ARG A 83 -0.65 4.20 13.38
C ARG A 83 -1.69 3.23 12.87
N ASN A 84 -2.95 3.66 12.85
CA ASN A 84 -4.06 2.86 12.35
C ASN A 84 -4.71 3.57 11.15
N ILE A 85 -5.13 2.78 10.17
CA ILE A 85 -5.87 3.27 9.01
C ILE A 85 -7.23 2.60 9.03
N LEU A 86 -8.29 3.41 9.03
CA LEU A 86 -9.66 2.91 8.91
C LEU A 86 -10.23 3.36 7.58
N GLY A 87 -10.77 2.42 6.81
CA GLY A 87 -11.51 2.74 5.60
C GLY A 87 -12.82 3.45 5.92
N ILE A 88 -13.34 4.23 4.98
CA ILE A 88 -14.57 5.02 5.16
C ILE A 88 -15.58 4.64 4.10
N ALA A 89 -16.83 4.43 4.53
CA ALA A 89 -17.96 4.35 3.63
C ALA A 89 -19.20 5.04 4.20
N LYS A 90 -20.08 5.45 3.29
CA LYS A 90 -21.41 5.97 3.58
C LYS A 90 -22.42 5.31 2.65
N LYS A 91 -23.67 5.19 3.10
CA LYS A 91 -24.78 4.69 2.29
C LYS A 91 -24.86 5.47 0.97
N ASN A 92 -25.13 4.76 -0.14
CA ASN A 92 -25.17 5.30 -1.51
C ASN A 92 -23.84 5.88 -2.05
N TYR A 93 -22.72 5.61 -1.36
CA TYR A 93 -21.39 5.97 -1.83
C TYR A 93 -20.50 4.70 -1.88
N ASN A 94 -19.37 4.68 -1.18
CA ASN A 94 -18.46 3.53 -1.12
C ASN A 94 -18.93 2.36 -0.24
N LEU A 95 -20.25 2.19 0.00
CA LEU A 95 -20.76 1.14 0.90
C LEU A 95 -21.45 -0.01 0.14
N TYR A 96 -21.01 -1.23 0.40
CA TYR A 96 -21.71 -2.46 0.05
C TYR A 96 -22.50 -2.94 1.27
N ASP A 97 -23.82 -2.90 1.16
CA ASP A 97 -24.76 -3.30 2.21
C ASP A 97 -26.02 -3.92 1.56
N PRO A 98 -25.99 -5.21 1.18
CA PRO A 98 -27.16 -5.90 0.64
C PRO A 98 -28.28 -6.10 1.66
N THR A 99 -27.98 -5.94 2.96
CA THR A 99 -28.94 -6.13 4.06
C THR A 99 -29.75 -4.87 4.39
N GLY A 100 -29.35 -3.72 3.86
CA GLY A 100 -30.01 -2.43 4.10
C GLY A 100 -29.93 -1.96 5.55
N LYS A 101 -28.87 -2.33 6.28
CA LYS A 101 -28.65 -1.96 7.68
C LYS A 101 -28.09 -0.56 7.86
N ALA A 102 -27.64 0.07 6.78
CA ALA A 102 -27.05 1.39 6.82
C ALA A 102 -28.09 2.52 7.01
N ASP A 103 -27.71 3.47 7.84
CA ASP A 103 -28.38 4.74 8.09
C ASP A 103 -27.74 5.84 7.22
N GLU A 104 -28.56 6.74 6.70
CA GLU A 104 -28.14 7.84 5.82
C GLU A 104 -27.42 8.96 6.55
N ALA A 105 -27.69 9.12 7.85
CA ALA A 105 -27.08 10.11 8.72
C ALA A 105 -25.78 9.60 9.37
N LYS A 106 -25.28 8.42 9.00
CA LYS A 106 -24.08 7.83 9.62
C LYS A 106 -22.94 7.64 8.64
N THR A 107 -21.73 7.66 9.18
CA THR A 107 -20.50 7.27 8.49
C THR A 107 -19.93 6.02 9.12
N TYR A 108 -19.45 5.09 8.28
CA TYR A 108 -18.94 3.79 8.70
C TYR A 108 -17.44 3.76 8.52
N HIS A 109 -16.73 3.40 9.60
CA HIS A 109 -15.29 3.27 9.60
C HIS A 109 -14.89 1.80 9.78
N PHE A 110 -14.10 1.29 8.85
CA PHE A 110 -13.75 -0.11 8.73
C PHE A 110 -12.32 -0.34 9.17
N TYR A 111 -12.14 -1.15 10.20
CA TYR A 111 -10.86 -1.68 10.62
C TYR A 111 -10.70 -3.09 10.06
N ASN A 112 -9.62 -3.35 9.33
CA ASN A 112 -9.32 -4.63 8.66
C ASN A 112 -10.47 -5.12 7.75
N ASP A 113 -11.00 -4.23 6.91
CA ASP A 113 -12.02 -4.57 5.90
C ASP A 113 -11.55 -5.72 4.98
N GLY A 114 -12.48 -6.59 4.57
CA GLY A 114 -12.21 -7.76 3.75
C GLY A 114 -11.57 -8.94 4.49
N THR A 115 -11.43 -8.87 5.81
CA THR A 115 -10.83 -9.94 6.63
C THR A 115 -11.80 -10.48 7.69
N SER A 116 -11.49 -11.65 8.24
CA SER A 116 -12.22 -12.23 9.38
C SER A 116 -12.08 -11.42 10.68
N GLN A 117 -11.17 -10.44 10.72
CA GLN A 117 -10.97 -9.54 11.85
C GLN A 117 -11.67 -8.18 11.64
N CYS A 118 -12.55 -8.07 10.64
CA CYS A 118 -13.21 -6.81 10.37
C CYS A 118 -14.01 -6.30 11.59
N LYS A 119 -13.87 -5.00 11.85
CA LYS A 119 -14.65 -4.25 12.84
C LYS A 119 -15.19 -2.98 12.18
N VAL A 120 -16.45 -2.66 12.50
CA VAL A 120 -17.15 -1.48 11.98
C VAL A 120 -17.45 -0.54 13.14
N TYR A 121 -16.99 0.71 13.01
CA TYR A 121 -17.29 1.81 13.92
C TYR A 121 -18.29 2.75 13.25
N VAL A 122 -19.28 3.21 14.01
CA VAL A 122 -20.36 4.07 13.51
C VAL A 122 -20.18 5.46 14.10
N ALA A 123 -19.98 6.44 13.20
CA ALA A 123 -19.87 7.86 13.53
C ALA A 123 -21.14 8.61 13.09
N PRO A 124 -21.54 9.66 13.84
CA PRO A 124 -22.64 10.55 13.46
C PRO A 124 -22.34 11.41 12.22
#